data_AF-A0A1X9NB46-F1
#
_entry.id   AF-A0A1X9NB46-F1
#
_cell.length_a   1.000
_cell.length_b   1.000
_cell.length_c   1.000
_cell.angle_alpha   90.00
_cell.angle_beta   90.00
_cell.angle_gamma   90.00
#
_symmetry.space_group_name_H-M   'P 1'
#
loop_
_entity.id
_entity.type
_entity.pdbx_description
1 polymer ?
#
loop_
_entity_poly.entity_id
_entity_poly.type
_entity_poly.pdbx_seq_one_letter_code
_entity_poly.pdbx_strand_id
1 'polypeptide(L)'
;MEFTMQDSPFWQYSLTVYSRPGVEPLLIMLQDRYQADVNILLCCAWLGSQGQRISPEGLQSLLDLALPWQQQCVQPLRSVRRYLKGREDDHAFREQIKAIEVEAERRQQVLIAQQLQSLSVSSADPEVALSDNLDLYGSLLSPASQGSLSPSLSQLAELIK
;
A
#
# COMPACT_ATOMS: atom_id res chain seq x y z
N MET A 1 -24.12 12.98 7.64
CA MET A 1 -22.69 13.14 7.91
C MET A 1 -21.94 12.61 6.71
N GLU A 2 -21.52 13.50 5.80
CA GLU A 2 -20.53 13.13 4.79
C GLU A 2 -19.24 12.83 5.54
N PHE A 3 -18.87 11.56 5.63
CA PHE A 3 -17.54 11.19 6.08
C PHE A 3 -16.60 11.74 5.02
N THR A 4 -16.01 12.90 5.28
CA THR A 4 -15.03 13.50 4.38
C THR A 4 -13.90 12.51 4.26
N MET A 5 -13.79 11.99 3.05
CA MET A 5 -12.77 11.13 2.51
C MET A 5 -11.31 11.58 2.83
N GLN A 6 -11.13 12.80 3.40
CA GLN A 6 -9.88 13.39 3.90
C GLN A 6 -9.48 13.00 5.35
N ASP A 7 -10.38 12.43 6.18
CA ASP A 7 -10.16 12.29 7.63
C ASP A 7 -9.97 10.85 8.14
N SER A 8 -9.74 9.86 7.28
CA SER A 8 -9.46 8.50 7.75
C SER A 8 -8.13 8.45 8.51
N PRO A 9 -8.07 7.94 9.76
CA PRO A 9 -6.82 7.77 10.49
C PRO A 9 -5.76 6.97 9.71
N PHE A 10 -6.21 5.95 8.96
CA PHE A 10 -5.33 5.15 8.11
C PHE A 10 -4.72 5.97 6.95
N TRP A 11 -5.49 6.88 6.35
CA TRP A 11 -4.98 7.77 5.31
C TRP A 11 -3.96 8.77 5.86
N GLN A 12 -4.26 9.39 7.01
CA GLN A 12 -3.34 10.33 7.66
C GLN A 12 -2.03 9.64 8.06
N TYR A 13 -2.10 8.41 8.55
CA TYR A 13 -0.93 7.59 8.80
C TYR A 13 -0.15 7.30 7.53
N SER A 14 -0.83 6.90 6.45
CA SER A 14 -0.20 6.64 5.15
C SER A 14 0.59 7.84 4.65
N LEU A 15 0.02 9.06 4.74
CA LEU A 15 0.72 10.30 4.40
C LEU A 15 1.95 10.54 5.28
N THR A 16 1.82 10.30 6.58
CA THR A 16 2.93 10.46 7.54
C THR A 16 4.07 9.50 7.23
N VAL A 17 3.77 8.22 7.05
CA VAL A 17 4.75 7.18 6.72
C VAL A 17 5.41 7.45 5.38
N TYR A 18 4.63 7.80 4.35
CA TYR A 18 5.15 8.07 3.01
C TYR A 18 6.14 9.23 2.99
N SER A 19 5.93 10.25 3.84
CA SER A 19 6.81 11.42 3.95
C SER A 19 8.15 11.14 4.64
N ARG A 20 8.34 9.96 5.27
CA ARG A 20 9.58 9.62 5.96
C ARG A 20 10.73 9.43 4.96
N PRO A 21 11.95 9.90 5.28
CA PRO A 21 13.10 9.74 4.41
C PRO A 21 13.32 8.27 4.01
N GLY A 22 13.41 7.99 2.71
CA GLY A 22 13.64 6.65 2.19
C GLY A 22 12.41 5.77 1.98
N VAL A 23 11.25 6.10 2.57
CA VAL A 23 10.02 5.29 2.44
C VAL A 23 9.42 5.42 1.03
N GLU A 24 9.14 6.64 0.58
CA GLU A 24 8.62 6.90 -0.79
C GLU A 24 9.43 6.16 -1.89
N PRO A 25 10.76 6.34 -2.00
CA PRO A 25 11.52 5.69 -3.06
C PRO A 25 11.51 4.15 -2.95
N LEU A 26 11.46 3.60 -1.74
CA LEU A 26 11.38 2.17 -1.52
C LEU A 26 10.01 1.60 -1.92
N LEU A 27 8.91 2.27 -1.57
CA LEU A 27 7.55 1.89 -1.97
C LEU A 27 7.38 1.97 -3.49
N ILE A 28 7.91 3.02 -4.13
CA ILE A 28 7.93 3.14 -5.60
C ILE A 28 8.70 1.97 -6.21
N MET A 29 9.86 1.60 -5.66
CA MET A 29 10.64 0.47 -6.16
C MET A 29 9.89 -0.86 -6.01
N LEU A 30 9.28 -1.10 -4.84
CA LEU A 30 8.47 -2.29 -4.57
C LEU A 30 7.31 -2.41 -5.56
N GLN A 31 6.61 -1.31 -5.79
CA GLN A 31 5.53 -1.22 -6.77
C GLN A 31 6.02 -1.47 -8.21
N ASP A 32 7.13 -0.84 -8.60
CA ASP A 32 7.59 -0.87 -9.98
C ASP A 32 8.23 -2.22 -10.36
N ARG A 33 8.99 -2.84 -9.45
CA ARG A 33 9.65 -4.13 -9.70
C ARG A 33 8.76 -5.33 -9.42
N TYR A 34 7.96 -5.30 -8.36
CA TYR A 34 7.22 -6.47 -7.89
C TYR A 34 5.71 -6.33 -8.04
N GLN A 35 5.23 -5.22 -8.63
CA GLN A 35 3.81 -4.89 -8.71
C GLN A 35 3.12 -4.88 -7.33
N ALA A 36 3.91 -4.62 -6.27
CA ALA A 36 3.40 -4.55 -4.91
C ALA A 36 2.31 -3.47 -4.80
N ASP A 37 1.25 -3.81 -4.08
CA ASP A 37 0.18 -2.91 -3.72
C ASP A 37 0.61 -2.06 -2.53
N VAL A 38 0.95 -0.79 -2.82
CA VAL A 38 1.40 0.18 -1.82
C VAL A 38 0.37 0.39 -0.71
N ASN A 39 -0.93 0.35 -1.01
CA ASN A 39 -1.97 0.52 0.00
C ASN A 39 -2.06 -0.67 0.95
N ILE A 40 -1.80 -1.89 0.46
CA ILE A 40 -1.72 -3.08 1.33
C ILE A 40 -0.45 -3.05 2.18
N LEU A 41 0.70 -2.65 1.62
CA LEU A 41 1.94 -2.46 2.40
C LEU A 41 1.76 -1.43 3.53
N LEU A 42 1.13 -0.29 3.22
CA LEU A 42 0.80 0.73 4.22
C LEU A 42 -0.22 0.23 5.24
N CYS A 43 -1.15 -0.63 4.85
CA CYS A 43 -2.09 -1.28 5.76
C CYS A 43 -1.37 -2.24 6.74
N CYS A 44 -0.46 -3.07 6.26
CA CYS A 44 0.38 -3.92 7.11
C CYS A 44 1.16 -3.08 8.13
N ALA A 45 1.71 -1.95 7.68
CA ALA A 45 2.41 -1.02 8.54
C ALA A 45 1.49 -0.33 9.56
N TRP A 46 0.29 0.07 9.16
CA TRP A 46 -0.70 0.69 10.04
C TRP A 46 -1.11 -0.24 11.18
N LEU A 47 -1.44 -1.50 10.86
CA LEU A 47 -1.74 -2.52 11.87
C LEU A 47 -0.53 -2.76 12.78
N GLY A 48 0.67 -2.83 12.21
CA GLY A 48 1.92 -2.95 12.97
C GLY A 48 2.09 -1.82 14.00
N SER A 49 1.88 -0.57 13.60
CA SER A 49 1.97 0.60 14.50
C SER A 49 0.97 0.57 15.66
N GLN A 50 -0.12 -0.20 15.53
CA GLN A 50 -1.14 -0.41 16.55
C GLN A 50 -0.86 -1.66 17.41
N GLY A 51 0.26 -2.36 17.20
CA GLY A 51 0.56 -3.63 17.85
C GLY A 51 -0.37 -4.76 17.40
N GLN A 52 -0.92 -4.67 16.19
CA GLN A 52 -1.88 -5.61 15.64
C GLN A 52 -1.25 -6.48 14.54
N ARG A 53 -1.29 -7.80 14.75
CA ARG A 53 -0.92 -8.81 13.77
C ARG A 53 -2.14 -9.32 13.02
N ILE A 54 -2.08 -9.25 11.69
CA ILE A 54 -3.12 -9.79 10.82
C ILE A 54 -2.90 -11.29 10.57
N SER A 55 -3.98 -12.06 10.49
CA SER A 55 -3.88 -13.47 10.12
C SER A 55 -3.65 -13.63 8.59
N PRO A 56 -3.11 -14.78 8.13
CA PRO A 56 -3.00 -15.09 6.71
C PRO A 56 -4.34 -14.95 5.97
N GLU A 57 -5.42 -15.45 6.55
CA GLU A 57 -6.77 -15.38 5.97
C GLU A 57 -7.28 -13.93 5.90
N GLY A 58 -6.99 -13.14 6.94
CA GLY A 58 -7.33 -11.72 6.97
C GLY A 58 -6.60 -10.93 5.88
N LEU A 59 -5.30 -11.18 5.72
CA LEU A 59 -4.51 -10.51 4.68
C LEU A 59 -4.94 -10.95 3.28
N GLN A 60 -5.22 -12.25 3.07
CA GLN A 60 -5.76 -12.74 1.81
C GLN A 60 -7.10 -12.09 1.48
N SER A 61 -8.00 -11.94 2.46
CA SER A 61 -9.27 -11.24 2.27
C SER A 61 -9.08 -9.77 1.86
N LEU A 62 -8.08 -9.07 2.39
CA LEU A 62 -7.75 -7.71 1.95
C LEU A 62 -7.21 -7.67 0.52
N LEU A 63 -6.34 -8.63 0.16
CA LEU A 63 -5.82 -8.76 -1.20
C LEU A 63 -6.95 -9.02 -2.20
N ASP A 64 -7.85 -9.96 -1.91
CA ASP A 64 -8.98 -10.31 -2.77
C ASP A 64 -9.95 -9.14 -2.95
N LEU A 65 -10.20 -8.37 -1.88
CA LEU A 65 -11.02 -7.15 -1.94
C LEU A 65 -10.36 -6.05 -2.78
N ALA A 66 -9.05 -5.87 -2.63
CA ALA A 66 -8.29 -4.82 -3.27
C ALA A 66 -8.04 -5.08 -4.76
N LEU A 67 -7.90 -6.34 -5.15
CA LEU A 67 -7.44 -6.76 -6.48
C LEU A 67 -8.30 -6.21 -7.64
N PRO A 68 -9.65 -6.28 -7.62
CA PRO A 68 -10.45 -5.75 -8.72
C PRO A 68 -10.27 -4.25 -8.93
N TRP A 69 -10.25 -3.48 -7.83
CA TRP A 69 -10.05 -2.03 -7.90
C TRP A 69 -8.64 -1.68 -8.39
N GLN A 70 -7.64 -2.42 -7.91
CA GLN A 70 -6.26 -2.24 -8.32
C GLN A 70 -6.10 -2.48 -9.84
N GLN A 71 -6.67 -3.56 -10.37
CA GLN A 71 -6.55 -3.93 -11.79
C GLN A 71 -7.37 -3.03 -12.72
N GLN A 72 -8.54 -2.58 -12.29
CA GLN A 72 -9.47 -1.83 -13.15
C GLN A 72 -9.31 -0.30 -13.05
N CYS A 73 -8.73 0.21 -11.96
CA CYS A 73 -8.61 1.65 -11.73
C CYS A 73 -7.15 2.08 -11.58
N VAL A 74 -6.43 1.54 -10.59
CA VAL A 74 -5.09 2.05 -10.24
C VAL A 74 -4.05 1.70 -11.30
N GLN A 75 -3.95 0.43 -11.71
CA GLN A 75 -2.97 -0.01 -12.72
C GLN A 75 -3.15 0.68 -14.08
N PRO A 76 -4.37 0.85 -14.63
CA PRO A 76 -4.56 1.59 -15.88
C PRO A 76 -4.12 3.06 -15.78
N LEU A 77 -4.51 3.77 -14.71
CA LEU A 77 -4.09 5.17 -14.49
C LEU A 77 -2.57 5.30 -14.41
N ARG A 78 -1.93 4.40 -13.67
CA ARG A 78 -0.47 4.34 -13.54
C ARG A 78 0.20 4.06 -14.87
N SER A 79 -0.38 3.19 -15.70
CA SER A 79 0.12 2.87 -17.04
C SER A 79 0.07 4.10 -17.95
N VAL A 80 -1.04 4.86 -17.92
CA VAL A 80 -1.15 6.14 -18.64
C VAL A 80 -0.11 7.14 -18.14
N ARG A 81 0.03 7.33 -16.82
CA ARG A 81 1.03 8.25 -16.25
C ARG A 81 2.47 7.89 -16.66
N ARG A 82 2.79 6.60 -16.69
CA ARG A 82 4.11 6.09 -17.14
C ARG A 82 4.34 6.33 -18.62
N TYR A 83 3.34 6.09 -19.47
CA TYR A 83 3.40 6.37 -20.90
C TYR A 83 3.67 7.86 -21.19
N LEU A 84 3.10 8.77 -20.40
CA LEU A 84 3.30 10.21 -20.55
C LEU A 84 4.67 10.72 -20.03
N LYS A 85 5.47 9.88 -19.35
CA LYS A 85 6.76 10.28 -18.78
C LYS A 85 7.76 10.63 -19.90
N GLY A 86 8.38 11.81 -19.81
CA GLY A 86 9.38 12.28 -20.77
C GLY A 86 8.82 13.00 -21.99
N ARG A 87 7.50 13.23 -22.04
CA ARG A 87 6.83 14.02 -23.09
C ARG A 87 6.59 15.44 -22.56
N GLU A 88 7.39 16.40 -23.00
CA GLU A 88 7.41 17.76 -22.43
C GLU A 88 6.06 18.48 -22.56
N ASP A 89 5.40 18.35 -23.71
CA ASP A 89 4.09 18.96 -23.98
C ASP A 89 2.95 18.38 -23.12
N ASP A 90 3.11 17.15 -22.61
CA ASP A 90 2.10 16.43 -21.85
C ASP A 90 2.25 16.60 -20.33
N HIS A 91 3.20 17.42 -19.85
CA HIS A 91 3.52 17.54 -18.41
C HIS A 91 2.29 17.87 -17.55
N ALA A 92 1.51 18.89 -17.95
CA ALA A 92 0.32 19.30 -17.21
C ALA A 92 -0.75 18.20 -17.18
N PHE A 93 -0.96 17.52 -18.31
CA PHE A 93 -1.90 16.40 -18.39
C PHE A 93 -1.45 15.21 -17.53
N ARG A 94 -0.15 14.89 -17.54
CA ARG A 94 0.44 13.85 -16.69
C ARG A 94 0.21 14.12 -15.20
N GLU A 95 0.35 15.36 -14.74
CA GLU A 95 0.07 15.71 -13.34
C GLU A 95 -1.43 15.59 -12.99
N GLN A 96 -2.34 15.87 -13.93
CA GLN A 96 -3.77 15.58 -13.73
C GLN A 96 -4.03 14.08 -13.60
N ILE A 97 -3.44 13.24 -14.45
CA ILE A 97 -3.55 11.78 -14.33
C ILE A 97 -2.97 11.29 -13.00
N LYS A 98 -1.83 11.85 -12.55
CA LYS A 98 -1.24 11.53 -11.25
C LYS A 98 -2.20 11.86 -10.10
N ALA A 99 -2.87 13.01 -10.13
CA ALA A 99 -3.86 13.37 -9.11
C ALA A 99 -5.04 12.38 -9.07
N ILE A 100 -5.50 11.91 -10.25
CA ILE A 100 -6.56 10.90 -10.34
C ILE A 100 -6.08 9.52 -9.85
N GLU A 101 -4.83 9.13 -10.15
CA GLU A 101 -4.21 7.90 -9.62
C GLU A 101 -4.19 7.91 -8.09
N VAL A 102 -3.73 9.01 -7.48
CA VAL A 102 -3.70 9.16 -6.01
C VAL A 102 -5.10 9.12 -5.41
N GLU A 103 -6.09 9.74 -6.05
CA GLU A 103 -7.48 9.67 -5.60
C GLU A 103 -8.05 8.24 -5.72
N ALA A 104 -7.68 7.48 -6.75
CA ALA A 104 -8.05 6.08 -6.88
C ALA A 104 -7.39 5.21 -5.79
N GLU A 105 -6.12 5.43 -5.47
CA GLU A 105 -5.44 4.78 -4.35
C GLU A 105 -6.12 5.10 -3.02
N ARG A 106 -6.51 6.36 -2.80
CA ARG A 106 -7.20 6.79 -1.59
C ARG A 106 -8.56 6.09 -1.43
N ARG A 107 -9.31 5.91 -2.51
CA ARG A 107 -10.57 5.14 -2.51
C ARG A 107 -10.35 3.67 -2.18
N GLN A 108 -9.26 3.07 -2.66
CA GLN A 108 -8.88 1.72 -2.28
C GLN A 108 -8.63 1.62 -0.77
N GLN A 109 -7.93 2.58 -0.16
CA GLN A 109 -7.72 2.60 1.28
C GLN A 109 -9.01 2.70 2.08
N VAL A 110 -10.04 3.40 1.57
CA VAL A 110 -11.35 3.44 2.22
C VAL A 110 -11.99 2.05 2.25
N LEU A 111 -11.92 1.30 1.14
CA LEU A 111 -12.42 -0.09 1.09
C LEU A 111 -11.67 -1.00 2.06
N ILE A 112 -10.33 -0.89 2.08
CA ILE A 112 -9.47 -1.61 3.03
C ILE A 112 -9.86 -1.28 4.47
N ALA A 113 -9.97 0.00 4.81
CA ALA A 113 -10.31 0.45 6.17
C ALA A 113 -11.70 -0.03 6.63
N GLN A 114 -12.66 -0.16 5.72
CA GLN A 114 -13.96 -0.74 6.01
C GLN A 114 -13.85 -2.24 6.32
N GLN A 115 -13.07 -2.98 5.51
CA GLN A 115 -12.85 -4.42 5.73
C GLN A 115 -12.10 -4.70 7.03
N LEU A 116 -11.13 -3.85 7.42
CA LEU A 116 -10.39 -3.99 8.68
C LEU A 116 -11.31 -4.07 9.91
N GLN A 117 -12.50 -3.47 9.89
CA GLN A 117 -13.44 -3.50 11.01
C GLN A 117 -14.02 -4.88 11.30
N SER A 118 -13.94 -5.82 10.34
CA SER A 118 -14.46 -7.19 10.47
C SER A 118 -13.36 -8.24 10.61
N LEU A 119 -12.08 -7.84 10.55
CA LEU A 119 -10.97 -8.77 10.62
C LEU A 119 -10.57 -9.09 12.06
N SER A 120 -10.23 -10.36 12.28
CA SER A 120 -9.57 -10.79 13.50
C SER A 120 -8.09 -10.43 13.45
N VAL A 121 -7.64 -9.70 14.46
CA VAL A 121 -6.23 -9.38 14.68
C VAL A 121 -5.78 -9.93 16.04
N SER A 122 -4.50 -10.29 16.14
CA SER A 122 -3.88 -10.65 17.42
C SER A 122 -2.97 -9.52 17.89
N SER A 123 -2.76 -9.40 19.20
CA SER A 123 -1.85 -8.39 19.75
C SER A 123 -0.40 -8.87 19.73
N ALA A 124 0.53 -7.94 19.52
CA ALA A 124 1.96 -8.10 19.69
C ALA A 124 2.62 -6.77 20.04
N ASP A 125 3.93 -6.81 20.29
CA ASP A 125 4.75 -5.60 20.24
C ASP A 125 4.67 -4.93 18.86
N PRO A 126 4.59 -3.59 18.75
CA PRO A 126 4.45 -2.90 17.46
C PRO A 126 5.53 -3.23 16.42
N GLU A 127 6.80 -3.36 16.83
CA GLU A 127 7.87 -3.69 15.89
C GLU A 127 7.75 -5.12 15.38
N VAL A 128 7.39 -6.05 16.28
CA VAL A 128 7.13 -7.45 15.92
C VAL A 128 5.92 -7.55 14.99
N ALA A 129 4.83 -6.85 15.30
CA ALA A 129 3.64 -6.84 14.46
C ALA A 129 3.91 -6.26 13.07
N LEU A 130 4.69 -5.17 12.99
CA LEU A 130 5.10 -4.57 11.72
C LEU A 130 5.89 -5.56 10.86
N SER A 131 6.92 -6.21 11.42
CA SER A 131 7.72 -7.19 10.69
C SER A 131 6.88 -8.38 10.24
N ASP A 132 6.11 -8.98 11.15
CA ASP A 132 5.26 -10.16 10.88
C ASP A 132 4.26 -9.87 9.75
N ASN A 133 3.60 -8.69 9.78
CA ASN A 133 2.61 -8.32 8.76
C ASN A 133 3.24 -8.10 7.38
N LEU A 134 4.43 -7.49 7.32
CA LEU A 134 5.15 -7.26 6.07
C LEU A 134 5.69 -8.58 5.49
N ASP A 135 6.27 -9.43 6.33
CA ASP A 135 6.78 -10.74 5.91
C ASP A 135 5.65 -11.65 5.39
N LEU A 136 4.50 -11.64 6.08
CA LEU A 136 3.30 -12.34 5.62
C LEU A 136 2.85 -11.84 4.24
N TYR A 137 2.82 -10.53 4.02
CA TYR A 137 2.52 -9.94 2.71
C TYR A 137 3.50 -10.42 1.63
N GLY A 138 4.81 -10.39 1.92
CA GLY A 138 5.85 -10.88 1.01
C GLY A 138 5.67 -12.35 0.63
N SER A 139 5.23 -13.18 1.59
CA SER A 139 4.97 -14.61 1.36
C SER A 139 3.79 -14.86 0.40
N LEU A 140 2.74 -14.02 0.46
CA LEU A 140 1.56 -14.13 -0.38
C LEU A 140 1.74 -13.52 -1.78
N LEU A 141 2.62 -12.51 -1.91
CA LEU A 141 2.85 -11.82 -3.19
C LEU A 141 3.83 -12.57 -4.10
N SER A 142 4.66 -13.48 -3.59
CA SER A 142 5.79 -14.02 -4.37
C SER A 142 5.37 -15.08 -5.41
N PRO A 143 5.38 -14.80 -6.73
CA PRO A 143 5.57 -15.84 -7.72
C PRO A 143 7.04 -16.29 -7.67
N ALA A 144 7.29 -17.57 -7.88
CA ALA A 144 8.61 -18.23 -7.77
C ALA A 144 9.74 -17.69 -8.69
N SER A 145 9.54 -16.56 -9.39
CA SER A 145 10.40 -16.11 -10.51
C SER A 145 10.95 -14.67 -10.44
N GLN A 146 10.61 -13.83 -9.44
CA GLN A 146 11.04 -12.41 -9.41
C GLN A 146 12.02 -11.99 -8.28
N GLY A 147 12.62 -12.96 -7.57
CA GLY A 147 13.54 -12.67 -6.46
C GLY A 147 12.82 -12.32 -5.16
N SER A 148 13.51 -12.43 -4.02
CA SER A 148 12.89 -12.27 -2.70
C SER A 148 12.55 -10.81 -2.39
N LEU A 149 11.31 -10.55 -2.01
CA LEU A 149 10.84 -9.26 -1.47
C LEU A 149 11.40 -8.98 -0.06
N SER A 150 11.78 -10.03 0.67
CA SER A 150 12.11 -9.96 2.10
C SER A 150 13.14 -8.86 2.44
N PRO A 151 14.29 -8.69 1.76
CA PRO A 151 15.23 -7.63 2.09
C PRO A 151 14.65 -6.22 2.00
N SER A 152 13.77 -6.00 1.01
CA SER A 152 13.13 -4.69 0.80
C SER A 152 12.02 -4.45 1.83
N LEU A 153 11.34 -5.51 2.29
CA LEU A 153 10.33 -5.43 3.33
C LEU A 153 10.95 -5.21 4.72
N SER A 154 12.07 -5.87 5.03
CA SER A 154 12.84 -5.59 6.25
C SER A 154 13.37 -4.15 6.25
N GLN A 155 13.89 -3.66 5.13
CA GLN A 155 14.29 -2.26 5.00
C GLN A 155 13.12 -1.30 5.21
N LEU A 156 11.94 -1.63 4.67
CA LEU A 156 10.73 -0.83 4.87
C LEU A 156 10.33 -0.79 6.35
N ALA A 157 10.40 -1.92 7.07
CA ALA A 157 10.13 -1.97 8.50
C ALA A 157 11.07 -1.02 9.27
N GLU A 158 12.38 -1.06 9.02
CA GLU A 158 13.36 -0.18 9.67
C GLU A 158 13.12 1.31 9.43
N LEU A 159 12.61 1.68 8.25
CA LEU A 159 12.28 3.08 7.93
C LEU A 159 10.97 3.56 8.60
N ILE A 160 10.10 2.63 9.01
CA ILE A 160 8.78 2.90 9.59
C ILE A 160 8.77 2.85 11.13
N LYS A 161 9.75 2.21 11.76
CA LYS A 161 9.99 2.35 13.21
C LYS A 161 10.09 3.84 13.58
#